data_AF-R7RW70-F1
#
_entry.id   AF-R7RW70-F1
#
_cell.length_a   1.000
_cell.length_b   1.000
_cell.length_c   1.000
_cell.angle_alpha   90.00
_cell.angle_beta   90.00
_cell.angle_gamma   90.00
#
_symmetry.space_group_name_H-M   'P 1'
#
loop_
_entity.id
_entity.type
_entity.pdbx_description
1 polymer ?
#
loop_
_entity_poly.entity_id
_entity_poly.type
_entity_poly.pdbx_seq_one_letter_code
_entity_poly.pdbx_strand_id
1 'polypeptide(L)' 'MRFPIYINGGNKDVETKALIDSGATGLFIHWNFVKKHRIPTKTYAKPRIIRNVD' A
#
# COMPACT_ATOMS: atom_id res chain seq x y z
N MET A 1 -9.16 -6.07 -12.30
CA MET A 1 -10.35 -6.02 -11.40
C MET A 1 -9.92 -5.42 -10.07
N ARG A 2 -10.72 -4.56 -9.43
CA ARG A 2 -10.40 -3.99 -8.11
C ARG A 2 -11.49 -4.35 -7.10
N PHE A 3 -11.09 -4.76 -5.91
CA PHE A 3 -11.99 -5.26 -4.86
C PHE A 3 -12.04 -4.31 -3.68
N PRO A 4 -13.22 -4.11 -3.05
CA PRO A 4 -13.33 -3.34 -1.84
C PRO A 4 -12.56 -4.04 -0.70
N ILE A 5 -11.77 -3.27 0.04
CA ILE A 5 -11.05 -3.71 1.24
C ILE A 5 -11.13 -2.63 2.32
N TYR A 6 -10.92 -3.03 3.56
CA TYR A 6 -10.71 -2.11 4.68
C TYR A 6 -9.25 -2.19 5.12
N ILE A 7 -8.60 -1.03 5.25
CA ILE A 7 -7.26 -0.92 5.84
C ILE A 7 -7.43 -0.46 7.29
N ASN A 8 -7.01 -1.29 8.23
CA ASN A 8 -6.96 -0.94 9.65
C ASN A 8 -5.63 -0.23 9.96
N GLY A 9 -5.71 1.04 10.35
CA GLY A 9 -4.58 1.87 10.78
C GLY A 9 -4.48 2.00 12.30
N GLY A 10 -4.99 1.03 13.06
CA GLY A 10 -5.12 1.07 14.52
C GLY A 10 -6.34 1.85 14.99
N ASN A 11 -6.34 3.17 14.83
CA ASN A 11 -7.42 4.04 15.34
C ASN A 11 -8.48 4.37 14.28
N LYS A 12 -8.31 3.87 13.06
CA LYS A 12 -9.19 4.19 11.93
C LYS A 12 -9.18 3.08 10.91
N ASP A 13 -10.38 2.69 10.49
CA ASP A 13 -10.58 1.89 9.30
C ASP A 13 -10.86 2.79 8.11
N VAL A 14 -10.22 2.49 6.98
CA VAL A 14 -10.43 3.21 5.72
C VAL A 14 -10.86 2.21 4.65
N GLU A 15 -12.08 2.40 4.14
CA GLU A 15 -12.53 1.68 2.96
C GLU A 15 -11.78 2.17 1.72
N THR A 16 -11.27 1.22 0.94
CA THR A 16 -10.58 1.50 -0.32
C THR A 16 -10.73 0.33 -1.30
N LYS A 17 -10.10 0.44 -2.46
CA LYS A 17 -10.07 -0.62 -3.47
C LYS A 17 -8.66 -1.14 -3.66
N ALA A 18 -8.48 -2.46 -3.61
CA ALA A 18 -7.20 -3.12 -3.89
C ALA A 18 -7.21 -3.83 -5.25
N LEU A 19 -6.02 -3.97 -5.84
CA LEU A 19 -5.74 -4.83 -6.97
C LEU A 19 -5.09 -6.11 -6.46
N ILE A 20 -5.59 -7.26 -6.90
CA ILE A 20 -4.87 -8.53 -6.71
C ILE A 20 -3.89 -8.65 -7.86
N ASP A 21 -2.60 -8.73 -7.53
CA ASP A 21 -1.50 -8.78 -8.48
C ASP A 21 -0.58 -9.95 -8.12
N SER A 22 -0.63 -11.01 -8.93
CA SER A 22 0.23 -12.20 -8.73
C SER A 22 1.69 -11.94 -9.10
N GLY A 23 2.01 -10.86 -9.80
CA GLY A 23 3.38 -10.43 -10.07
C GLY A 23 4.03 -9.70 -8.89
N ALA A 24 3.23 -9.24 -7.93
CA ALA A 24 3.73 -8.52 -6.76
C ALA A 24 4.16 -9.49 -5.63
N THR A 25 5.42 -9.38 -5.20
CA THR A 25 5.94 -10.17 -4.07
C THR A 25 5.49 -9.63 -2.70
N GLY A 26 4.80 -8.49 -2.65
CA GLY A 26 4.42 -7.84 -1.41
C GLY A 26 3.21 -6.92 -1.56
N LEU A 27 2.80 -6.34 -0.43
CA LEU A 27 1.70 -5.38 -0.39
C LEU A 27 2.23 -3.98 -0.68
N PHE A 28 1.59 -3.31 -1.63
CA PHE A 28 1.90 -1.94 -2.02
C PHE A 28 0.72 -1.03 -1.78
N ILE A 29 1.00 0.18 -1.32
CA ILE A 29 0.01 1.21 -1.08
C ILE A 29 0.39 2.47 -1.85
N HIS A 30 -0.59 3.06 -2.53
CA HIS A 30 -0.34 4.24 -3.35
C HIS A 30 -0.01 5.47 -2.47
N TRP A 31 1.03 6.23 -2.82
CA TRP A 31 1.49 7.37 -2.01
C TRP A 31 0.43 8.45 -1.77
N ASN A 32 -0.44 8.72 -2.74
CA ASN A 32 -1.53 9.68 -2.53
C ASN A 32 -2.54 9.19 -1.47
N PHE A 33 -2.73 7.88 -1.34
CA PHE A 33 -3.58 7.31 -0.29
C PHE A 33 -2.92 7.50 1.09
N VAL A 34 -1.62 7.20 1.20
CA VAL A 34 -0.83 7.43 2.42
C VAL A 34 -0.92 8.89 2.86
N LYS A 35 -0.72 9.84 1.95
CA LYS A 35 -0.81 11.28 2.23
C LYS A 35 -2.22 11.71 2.66
N LYS A 36 -3.25 11.30 1.91
CA LYS A 36 -4.66 11.64 2.19
C LYS A 36 -5.11 11.16 3.57
N HIS A 37 -4.68 9.97 3.96
CA HIS A 37 -5.09 9.35 5.23
C HIS A 37 -4.08 9.53 6.37
N ARG A 38 -2.99 10.29 6.14
CA ARG A 38 -1.92 10.56 7.12
C ARG A 38 -1.39 9.28 7.77
N ILE A 39 -1.22 8.23 6.98
CA ILE A 39 -0.72 6.94 7.47
C ILE A 39 0.74 7.12 7.92
N PRO A 40 1.11 6.75 9.16
CA PRO A 40 2.48 6.84 9.63
C PRO A 40 3.41 6.02 8.73
N THR A 41 4.53 6.61 8.32
CA THR A 41 5.55 5.92 7.53
C THR A 41 6.92 6.13 8.17
N LYS A 42 7.80 5.16 7.98
CA LYS A 42 9.21 5.25 8.35
C LYS A 42 10.05 5.15 7.10
N THR A 43 10.89 6.16 6.86
CA THR A 43 11.87 6.11 5.78
C THR A 43 12.93 5.07 6.13
N TYR A 44 13.19 4.16 5.20
CA TYR A 44 14.29 3.21 5.35
C TYR A 44 15.64 3.90 5.15
N ALA A 45 16.65 3.50 5.93
CA ALA A 45 18.00 4.07 5.83
C ALA A 45 18.66 3.85 4.46
N LYS A 46 18.25 2.78 3.76
CA LYS A 46 18.64 2.51 2.37
C LYS A 46 17.38 2.31 1.53
N PRO A 47 17.35 2.83 0.28
CA PRO A 47 16.27 2.52 -0.64
C PRO A 47 16.15 1.00 -0.83
N ARG A 48 14.92 0.49 -0.84
CA ARG A 48 14.65 -0.87 -1.33
C ARG A 48 14.43 -0.78 -2.84
N ILE A 49 15.25 -1.49 -3.60
CA ILE A 49 15.03 -1.62 -5.04
C ILE A 49 13.85 -2.58 -5.22
N ILE A 50 12.82 -2.09 -5.89
CA ILE A 50 11.67 -2.88 -6.33
C ILE A 50 11.79 -3.00 -7.84
N ARG A 51 11.79 -4.22 -8.35
CA ARG A 51 11.87 -4.51 -9.79
C ARG A 51 10.63 -5.28 -10.18
N ASN A 52 10.09 -4.95 -11.35
CA ASN A 52 9.27 -5.91 -12.07
C ASN A 52 10.18 -7.03 -12.58
N VAL A 53 9.69 -8.26 -12.60
CA VAL A 53 10.48 -9.46 -12.96
C VAL A 53 10.34 -9.81 -14.45
N ASP A 54 9.68 -8.92 -15.19
CA ASP A 54 9.25 -8.97 -16.57
C ASP A 54 10.11 -8.07 -17.48
#